data_AF-S6D0K9-F1
#
_entry.id   AF-S6D0K9-F1
#
_cell.length_a   1.000
_cell.length_b   1.000
_cell.length_c   1.000
_cell.angle_alpha   90.00
_cell.angle_beta   90.00
_cell.angle_gamma   90.00
#
_symmetry.space_group_name_H-M   'P 1'
#
loop_
_entity.id
_entity.type
_entity.pdbx_description
1 polymer ?
#
loop_
_entity_poly.entity_id
_entity_poly.type
_entity_poly.pdbx_seq_one_letter_code
_entity_poly.pdbx_strand_id
1 'polypeptide(L)'
;MTLSTADYAVPAACTHDSSSDTYHPRFAVERKSGDDFLTALTWERDRFTSELRRAAEWPQPLAVVVETSWETLLRNRGCMSWRDIHPNQMVGTLSAWTRHYNVAFRFFESRRRAELCAFLLLVRHSLRREQI
;
A
#
# COMPACT_ATOMS: atom_id res chain seq x y z
N MET A 1 -2.63 -1.83 -20.24
CA MET A 1 -1.63 -2.12 -19.21
C MET A 1 -2.28 -2.13 -17.85
N THR A 2 -2.36 -3.32 -17.25
CA THR A 2 -2.98 -3.55 -15.94
C THR A 2 -1.96 -4.14 -14.97
N LEU A 3 -1.92 -3.66 -13.71
CA LEU A 3 -1.17 -4.31 -12.64
C LEU A 3 -2.09 -5.31 -11.90
N SER A 4 -1.58 -6.52 -11.65
CA SER A 4 -2.33 -7.53 -10.89
C SER A 4 -2.51 -7.16 -9.40
N THR A 5 -1.64 -6.32 -8.87
CA THR A 5 -1.68 -5.74 -7.52
C THR A 5 -0.93 -4.42 -7.54
N ALA A 6 -1.39 -3.49 -6.71
CA ALA A 6 -0.81 -2.18 -6.45
C ALA A 6 -0.99 -1.13 -7.57
N ASP A 7 -0.79 0.13 -7.24
CA ASP A 7 -0.88 1.26 -8.18
C ASP A 7 0.39 1.46 -9.03
N TYR A 8 1.57 1.26 -8.44
CA TYR A 8 2.85 1.55 -9.10
C TYR A 8 3.85 0.41 -8.98
N ALA A 9 4.47 0.05 -10.10
CA ALA A 9 5.58 -0.89 -10.15
C ALA A 9 6.61 -0.46 -11.20
N VAL A 10 7.83 -0.96 -11.08
CA VAL A 10 8.86 -0.79 -12.12
C VAL A 10 8.69 -1.93 -13.12
N PRO A 11 8.52 -1.68 -14.44
CA PRO A 11 8.27 -2.74 -15.42
C PRO A 11 9.31 -3.86 -15.41
N ALA A 12 10.58 -3.51 -15.24
CA ALA A 12 11.67 -4.48 -15.16
C ALA A 12 11.56 -5.42 -13.94
N ALA A 13 10.77 -5.07 -12.92
CA ALA A 13 10.54 -5.87 -11.71
C ALA A 13 9.26 -6.72 -11.80
N CYS A 14 8.60 -6.72 -12.95
CA CYS A 14 7.38 -7.46 -13.21
C CYS A 14 7.63 -8.61 -14.19
N THR A 15 6.82 -9.67 -14.08
CA THR A 15 6.57 -10.61 -15.17
C THR A 15 5.35 -10.14 -15.95
N HIS A 16 5.41 -10.11 -17.28
CA HIS A 16 4.27 -9.73 -18.13
C HIS A 16 3.57 -11.00 -18.65
N ASP A 17 2.27 -11.10 -18.38
CA ASP A 17 1.39 -12.05 -19.06
C ASP A 17 0.80 -11.36 -20.29
N SER A 18 1.33 -11.71 -21.46
CA SER A 18 0.91 -11.15 -22.74
C SER A 18 -0.51 -11.55 -23.16
N SER A 19 -1.07 -12.62 -22.59
CA SER A 19 -2.42 -13.08 -22.93
C SER A 19 -3.51 -12.18 -22.33
N SER A 20 -3.23 -11.62 -21.14
CA SER A 20 -4.13 -10.76 -20.38
C SER A 20 -3.67 -9.30 -20.31
N ASP A 21 -2.57 -8.96 -20.98
CA ASP A 21 -1.86 -7.67 -20.85
C ASP A 21 -1.64 -7.23 -19.38
N THR A 22 -1.34 -8.20 -18.51
CA THR A 22 -1.23 -7.99 -17.07
C THR A 22 0.20 -8.15 -16.59
N TYR A 23 0.64 -7.21 -15.75
CA TYR A 23 1.95 -7.24 -15.12
C TYR A 23 1.85 -7.76 -13.68
N HIS A 24 2.75 -8.68 -13.34
CA HIS A 24 2.86 -9.34 -12.05
C HIS A 24 4.13 -8.86 -11.34
N PRO A 25 4.02 -7.85 -10.45
CA PRO A 25 5.18 -7.29 -9.78
C PRO A 25 5.78 -8.25 -8.74
N ARG A 26 7.08 -8.10 -8.48
CA ARG A 26 7.77 -8.65 -7.30
C ARG A 26 8.08 -7.58 -6.23
N PHE A 27 7.74 -6.33 -6.55
CA PHE A 27 7.74 -5.18 -5.67
C PHE A 27 6.83 -4.12 -6.29
N ALA A 28 6.03 -3.47 -5.46
CA ALA A 28 5.14 -2.41 -5.88
C ALA A 28 4.83 -1.44 -4.73
N VAL A 29 4.29 -0.28 -5.09
CA VAL A 29 3.77 0.73 -4.17
C VAL A 29 2.27 0.87 -4.42
N GLU A 30 1.48 0.67 -3.37
CA GLU A 30 0.07 0.97 -3.31
C GLU A 30 -0.11 2.33 -2.65
N ARG A 31 -0.84 3.26 -3.28
CA ARG A 31 -1.02 4.62 -2.77
C ARG A 31 -2.50 4.91 -2.54
N LYS A 32 -2.88 5.10 -1.29
CA LYS A 32 -4.27 5.31 -0.89
C LYS A 32 -4.49 6.69 -0.29
N SER A 33 -5.63 7.30 -0.61
CA SER A 33 -6.10 8.45 0.18
C SER A 33 -6.44 8.02 1.61
N GLY A 34 -6.60 8.98 2.52
CA GLY A 34 -7.07 8.68 3.88
C GLY A 34 -8.44 7.97 3.88
N ASP A 35 -9.38 8.41 3.03
CA ASP A 35 -10.70 7.80 2.91
C ASP A 35 -10.67 6.39 2.30
N ASP A 36 -9.87 6.18 1.24
CA ASP A 36 -9.72 4.86 0.62
C ASP A 36 -9.08 3.87 1.58
N PHE A 37 -8.14 4.34 2.40
CA PHE A 37 -7.54 3.52 3.45
C PHE A 37 -8.56 3.10 4.51
N LEU A 38 -9.42 4.01 4.96
CA LEU A 38 -10.48 3.68 5.92
C LEU A 38 -11.53 2.73 5.31
N THR A 39 -11.86 2.92 4.04
CA THR A 39 -12.72 1.99 3.29
C THR A 39 -12.09 0.59 3.19
N ALA A 40 -10.78 0.52 2.91
CA ALA A 40 -10.04 -0.73 2.87
C ALA A 40 -9.94 -1.43 4.24
N LEU A 41 -9.97 -0.68 5.35
CA LEU A 41 -10.00 -1.27 6.70
C LEU A 41 -11.38 -1.84 7.08
N THR A 42 -12.44 -1.36 6.43
CA THR A 42 -13.84 -1.64 6.77
C THR A 42 -14.53 -2.40 5.66
N TRP A 43 -15.22 -1.70 4.76
CA TRP A 43 -16.10 -2.26 3.73
C TRP A 43 -15.36 -3.14 2.70
N GLU A 44 -14.11 -2.79 2.39
CA GLU A 44 -13.34 -3.46 1.34
C GLU A 44 -12.18 -4.29 1.90
N ARG A 45 -12.29 -4.67 3.18
CA ARG A 45 -11.25 -5.42 3.91
C ARG A 45 -10.84 -6.71 3.22
N ASP A 46 -11.79 -7.48 2.71
CA ASP A 46 -11.50 -8.76 2.06
C ASP A 46 -10.82 -8.56 0.70
N ARG A 47 -11.23 -7.52 -0.04
CA ARG A 47 -10.59 -7.14 -1.31
C ARG A 47 -9.14 -6.74 -1.06
N PHE A 48 -8.91 -5.85 -0.11
CA PHE A 48 -7.55 -5.39 0.20
C PHE A 48 -6.70 -6.52 0.79
N THR A 49 -7.26 -7.37 1.65
CA THR A 49 -6.56 -8.56 2.15
C THR A 49 -6.13 -9.50 1.02
N SER A 50 -6.91 -9.59 -0.06
CA SER A 50 -6.54 -10.37 -1.25
C SER A 50 -5.36 -9.74 -2.00
N GLU A 51 -5.25 -8.41 -2.05
CA GLU A 51 -4.07 -7.71 -2.58
C GLU A 51 -2.83 -8.00 -1.73
N LEU A 52 -2.96 -7.97 -0.39
CA LEU A 52 -1.86 -8.29 0.53
C LEU A 52 -1.37 -9.74 0.36
N ARG A 53 -2.29 -10.69 0.16
CA ARG A 53 -1.95 -12.11 -0.09
C ARG A 53 -1.13 -12.29 -1.36
N ARG A 54 -1.45 -11.55 -2.43
CA ARG A 54 -0.67 -11.61 -3.68
C ARG A 54 0.78 -11.13 -3.51
N ALA A 55 1.04 -10.30 -2.50
CA ALA A 55 2.38 -9.81 -2.18
C ALA A 55 3.10 -10.61 -1.08
N ALA A 56 2.46 -11.62 -0.48
CA ALA A 56 2.99 -12.30 0.70
C ALA A 56 4.37 -12.94 0.48
N GLU A 57 4.62 -13.47 -0.71
CA GLU A 57 5.86 -14.17 -1.07
C GLU A 57 6.90 -13.27 -1.76
N TRP A 58 6.63 -11.95 -1.87
CA TRP A 58 7.56 -11.05 -2.53
C TRP A 58 8.87 -10.92 -1.75
N PRO A 59 10.02 -10.70 -2.42
CA PRO A 59 11.29 -10.47 -1.73
C PRO A 59 11.31 -9.20 -0.88
N GLN A 60 10.47 -8.23 -1.21
CA GLN A 60 10.32 -6.95 -0.51
C GLN A 60 8.84 -6.72 -0.19
N PRO A 61 8.54 -6.08 0.96
CA PRO A 61 7.16 -5.83 1.35
C PRO A 61 6.44 -4.94 0.34
N LEU A 62 5.15 -5.21 0.11
CA LEU A 62 4.26 -4.25 -0.54
C LEU A 62 4.27 -2.96 0.27
N ALA A 63 4.68 -1.86 -0.34
CA ALA A 63 4.67 -0.57 0.33
C ALA A 63 3.30 0.08 0.17
N VAL A 64 2.58 0.29 1.27
CA VAL A 64 1.29 0.99 1.27
C VAL A 64 1.51 2.41 1.78
N VAL A 65 1.43 3.38 0.88
CA VAL A 65 1.61 4.80 1.16
C VAL A 65 0.25 5.46 1.31
N VAL A 66 -0.05 5.97 2.51
CA VAL A 66 -1.34 6.56 2.85
C VAL A 66 -1.23 8.08 2.95
N GLU A 67 -2.09 8.80 2.24
CA GLU A 67 -2.18 10.27 2.22
C GLU A 67 -2.95 10.84 3.43
N THR A 68 -2.60 10.38 4.62
CA THR A 68 -2.96 11.01 5.89
C THR A 68 -1.88 10.68 6.91
N SER A 69 -1.73 11.50 7.95
CA SER A 69 -0.78 11.20 9.01
C SER A 69 -1.36 10.21 10.02
N TRP A 70 -0.49 9.40 10.61
CA TRP A 70 -0.87 8.49 11.68
C TRP A 70 -1.45 9.24 12.89
N GLU A 71 -0.91 10.41 13.21
CA GLU A 71 -1.42 11.28 14.28
C GLU A 71 -2.85 11.77 14.01
N THR A 72 -3.16 12.17 12.77
CA THR A 72 -4.51 12.57 12.36
C THR A 72 -5.51 11.44 12.59
N LEU A 73 -5.14 10.22 12.19
CA LEU A 73 -5.97 9.02 12.38
C LEU A 73 -6.19 8.72 13.87
N LEU A 74 -5.12 8.67 14.66
CA LEU A 74 -5.19 8.36 16.08
C LEU A 74 -5.97 9.39 16.90
N ARG A 75 -5.97 10.66 16.48
CA ARG A 75 -6.72 11.74 17.14
C ARG A 75 -8.15 11.90 16.63
N ASN A 76 -8.63 10.98 15.80
CA ASN A 76 -9.97 11.04 15.21
C ASN A 76 -10.23 12.36 14.44
N ARG A 77 -9.26 12.79 13.62
CA ARG A 77 -9.32 14.02 12.81
C ARG A 77 -9.31 13.71 11.31
N GLY A 78 -9.57 14.73 10.49
CA GLY A 78 -9.49 14.61 9.03
C GLY A 78 -10.52 13.63 8.50
N CYS A 79 -10.08 12.65 7.68
CA CYS A 79 -10.95 11.62 7.12
C CYS A 79 -11.70 10.76 8.15
N MET A 80 -11.25 10.77 9.41
CA MET A 80 -11.93 10.10 10.51
C MET A 80 -13.18 10.85 11.02
N SER A 81 -13.26 12.18 10.83
CA SER A 81 -14.26 13.02 11.51
C SER A 81 -15.72 12.68 11.18
N TRP A 82 -15.96 11.98 10.07
CA TRP A 82 -17.29 11.55 9.61
C TRP A 82 -17.43 10.03 9.52
N ARG A 83 -16.47 9.27 10.08
CA ARG A 83 -16.45 7.81 10.04
C ARG A 83 -16.73 7.26 11.43
N ASP A 84 -17.60 6.26 11.52
CA ASP A 84 -17.80 5.48 12.75
C ASP A 84 -16.73 4.39 12.86
N ILE A 85 -15.48 4.81 13.05
CA ILE A 85 -14.32 3.93 13.18
C ILE A 85 -13.53 4.37 14.40
N HIS A 86 -13.37 3.47 15.37
CA HIS A 86 -12.54 3.77 16.54
C HIS A 86 -11.05 3.59 16.20
N PRO A 87 -10.13 4.49 16.61
CA PRO A 87 -8.70 4.36 16.32
C PRO A 87 -8.09 2.99 16.68
N ASN A 88 -8.52 2.39 17.80
CA ASN A 88 -8.07 1.04 18.19
C ASN A 88 -8.44 -0.06 17.17
N GLN A 89 -9.56 0.07 16.44
CA GLN A 89 -9.92 -0.89 15.39
C GLN A 89 -8.93 -0.81 14.22
N MET A 90 -8.48 0.40 13.88
CA MET A 90 -7.43 0.61 12.88
C MET A 90 -6.12 -0.02 13.37
N VAL A 91 -5.66 0.36 14.58
CA VAL A 91 -4.41 -0.15 15.16
C VAL A 91 -4.39 -1.68 15.18
N GLY A 92 -5.48 -2.31 15.62
CA GLY A 92 -5.61 -3.76 15.65
C GLY A 92 -5.54 -4.39 14.25
N THR A 93 -6.19 -3.76 13.26
CA THR A 93 -6.18 -4.25 11.88
C THR A 93 -4.81 -4.11 11.23
N LEU A 94 -4.14 -2.96 11.36
CA LEU A 94 -2.78 -2.78 10.83
C LEU A 94 -1.80 -3.74 11.52
N SER A 95 -1.93 -3.94 12.83
CA SER A 95 -1.09 -4.88 13.59
C SER A 95 -1.26 -6.30 13.08
N ALA A 96 -2.51 -6.72 12.82
CA ALA A 96 -2.78 -8.02 12.21
C ALA A 96 -2.17 -8.11 10.80
N TRP A 97 -2.39 -7.13 9.93
CA TRP A 97 -1.88 -7.17 8.57
C TRP A 97 -0.35 -7.17 8.50
N THR A 98 0.32 -6.33 9.27
CA THR A 98 1.79 -6.29 9.32
C THR A 98 2.42 -7.53 9.94
N ARG A 99 1.68 -8.25 10.78
CA ARG A 99 2.10 -9.54 11.33
C ARG A 99 1.92 -10.70 10.34
N HIS A 100 0.83 -10.68 9.57
CA HIS A 100 0.41 -11.83 8.75
C HIS A 100 0.80 -11.71 7.28
N TYR A 101 1.10 -10.51 6.78
CA TYR A 101 1.40 -10.26 5.38
C TYR A 101 2.70 -9.47 5.23
N ASN A 102 3.37 -9.65 4.09
CA ASN A 102 4.59 -8.93 3.75
C ASN A 102 4.26 -7.51 3.26
N VAL A 103 3.87 -6.63 4.19
CA VAL A 103 3.38 -5.28 3.91
C VAL A 103 4.02 -4.25 4.84
N ALA A 104 4.29 -3.06 4.30
CA ALA A 104 4.82 -1.93 5.06
C ALA A 104 3.96 -0.67 4.83
N PHE A 105 3.25 -0.23 5.87
CA PHE A 105 2.44 1.00 5.83
C PHE A 105 3.29 2.24 6.12
N ARG A 106 3.06 3.32 5.36
CA ARG A 106 3.73 4.61 5.51
C ARG A 106 2.70 5.72 5.41
N PHE A 107 2.67 6.59 6.41
CA PHE A 107 1.66 7.65 6.55
C PHE A 107 2.28 9.01 6.29
N PHE A 108 1.62 9.84 5.49
CA PHE A 108 2.09 11.18 5.13
C PHE A 108 0.98 12.21 5.25
N GLU A 109 1.31 13.35 5.82
CA GLU A 109 0.41 14.47 6.09
C GLU A 109 -0.12 15.17 4.84
N SER A 110 0.47 14.91 3.67
CA SER A 110 0.05 15.52 2.41
C SER A 110 0.25 14.59 1.21
N ARG A 111 -0.62 14.77 0.22
CA ARG A 111 -0.55 14.14 -1.10
C ARG A 111 0.86 14.21 -1.72
N ARG A 112 1.47 15.40 -1.70
CA ARG A 112 2.80 15.66 -2.27
C ARG A 112 3.89 14.82 -1.61
N ARG A 113 3.85 14.65 -0.28
CA ARG A 113 4.85 13.85 0.46
C ARG A 113 4.66 12.36 0.23
N ALA A 114 3.41 11.90 0.14
CA ALA A 114 3.08 10.54 -0.27
C ALA A 114 3.59 10.23 -1.69
N GLU A 115 3.34 11.12 -2.65
CA GLU A 115 3.86 11.02 -4.04
C GLU A 115 5.38 10.90 -4.05
N LEU A 116 6.08 11.80 -3.35
CA LEU A 116 7.54 11.77 -3.27
C LEU A 116 8.04 10.46 -2.64
N CYS A 117 7.41 9.99 -1.57
CA CYS A 117 7.79 8.71 -0.96
C CYS A 117 7.57 7.54 -1.92
N ALA A 118 6.42 7.48 -2.62
CA ALA A 118 6.14 6.43 -3.59
C ALA A 118 7.21 6.41 -4.69
N PHE A 119 7.54 7.58 -5.24
CA PHE A 119 8.61 7.72 -6.23
C PHE A 119 9.97 7.24 -5.71
N LEU A 120 10.37 7.69 -4.52
CA LEU A 120 11.66 7.31 -3.93
C LEU A 120 11.75 5.82 -3.60
N LEU A 121 10.65 5.17 -3.25
CA LEU A 121 10.60 3.72 -3.03
C LEU A 121 10.86 2.96 -4.33
N LEU A 122 10.25 3.40 -5.45
CA LEU A 122 10.49 2.81 -6.77
C LEU A 122 11.94 3.00 -7.23
N VAL A 123 12.48 4.23 -7.10
CA VAL A 123 13.88 4.52 -7.44
C VAL A 123 14.84 3.68 -6.62
N ARG A 124 14.65 3.62 -5.29
CA ARG A 124 15.47 2.80 -4.39
C ARG A 124 15.43 1.33 -4.79
N HIS A 125 14.27 0.82 -5.18
CA HIS A 125 14.13 -0.55 -5.62
C HIS A 125 14.93 -0.82 -6.90
N SER A 126 14.83 0.06 -7.91
CA SER A 126 15.61 -0.04 -9.15
C SER A 126 17.11 -0.06 -8.90
N LEU A 127 17.62 0.88 -8.10
CA LEU A 127 19.06 0.97 -7.79
C LEU A 127 19.60 -0.26 -7.06
N ARG A 128 18.80 -0.85 -6.16
CA ARG A 128 19.20 -2.08 -5.46
C ARG A 128 19.25 -3.31 -6.37
N ARG A 129 18.46 -3.32 -7.44
CA ARG A 129 18.47 -4.41 -8.41
C ARG A 129 19.69 -4.39 -9.32
N GLU A 130 20.24 -3.21 -9.58
CA GLU A 130 21.46 -3.07 -10.40
C GLU A 130 22.74 -3.52 -9.65
N GLN A 131 22.65 -3.74 -8.33
CA GLN A 131 23.78 -4.15 -7.48
C GLN A 131 23.84 -5.66 -7.21
N ILE A 132 22.90 -6.45 -7.76
CA ILE A 132 22.79 -7.91 -7.59
C ILE A 132 22.88 -8.55 -8.97
#